data_AF-A0A1C5H344-F1
#
_entry.id   AF-A0A1C5H344-F1
#
_cell.length_a   1.000
_cell.length_b   1.000
_cell.length_c   1.000
_cell.angle_alpha   90.00
_cell.angle_beta   90.00
_cell.angle_gamma   90.00
#
_symmetry.space_group_name_H-M   'P 1'
#
loop_
_entity.id
_entity.type
_entity.pdbx_description
1 polymer ?
#
loop_
_entity_poly.entity_id
_entity_poly.type
_entity_poly.pdbx_seq_one_letter_code
_entity_poly.pdbx_strand_id
1 'polypeptide(L)'
;MRFAGWRVNGHPDPDWWINGCFEGRPLSDLLRRRDISSVFRFLKSRGWSQSAIAAATGTTENQVRAIIQSRQRVTSYEVLERIAEGLRIPRGMMGLAYGP
;
A
#
# COMPACT_ATOMS: atom_id res chain seq x y z
N MET A 1 -18.54 10.91 20.45
CA MET A 1 -17.87 9.84 19.68
C MET A 1 -18.82 9.34 18.60
N ARG A 2 -18.49 9.51 17.33
CA ARG A 2 -19.28 8.98 16.21
C ARG A 2 -18.33 8.32 15.22
N PHE A 3 -18.35 6.99 15.20
CA PHE A 3 -17.74 6.18 14.16
C PHE A 3 -18.60 6.33 12.90
N ALA A 4 -18.27 7.30 12.06
CA ALA A 4 -18.95 7.53 10.78
C ALA A 4 -18.50 6.47 9.76
N GLY A 5 -19.47 5.88 9.09
CA GLY A 5 -19.34 4.66 8.29
C GLY A 5 -18.31 4.74 7.18
N TRP A 6 -17.37 3.79 7.21
CA TRP A 6 -16.56 3.43 6.05
C TRP A 6 -17.43 2.63 5.09
N ARG A 7 -18.03 3.30 4.10
CA ARG A 7 -18.38 2.62 2.85
C ARG A 7 -17.07 2.23 2.20
N VAL A 8 -16.83 0.93 2.20
CA VAL A 8 -15.86 0.20 1.37
C VAL A 8 -16.07 0.53 -0.12
N ASN A 9 -15.63 1.70 -0.58
CA ASN A 9 -15.53 2.06 -2.01
C ASN A 9 -14.51 3.20 -2.23
N GLY A 10 -13.55 3.36 -1.32
CA GLY A 10 -12.40 4.22 -1.58
C GLY A 10 -11.39 3.39 -2.36
N HIS A 11 -11.28 3.57 -3.67
CA HIS A 11 -10.05 3.16 -4.35
C HIS A 11 -8.93 4.10 -3.90
N PRO A 12 -7.68 3.64 -3.76
CA PRO A 12 -6.57 4.55 -3.54
C PRO A 12 -6.56 5.57 -4.67
N ASP A 13 -6.37 6.84 -4.32
CA ASP A 13 -6.21 7.88 -5.33
C ASP A 13 -4.94 7.58 -6.13
N PRO A 14 -5.02 7.39 -7.47
CA PRO A 14 -3.86 7.10 -8.29
C PRO A 14 -2.77 8.18 -8.18
N ASP A 15 -3.14 9.43 -7.88
CA ASP A 15 -2.21 10.54 -7.72
C ASP A 15 -1.23 10.32 -6.56
N TRP A 16 -1.64 9.60 -5.50
CA TRP A 16 -0.78 9.31 -4.36
C TRP A 16 0.46 8.51 -4.73
N TRP A 17 0.38 7.63 -5.73
CA TRP A 17 1.51 6.82 -6.15
C TRP A 17 2.54 7.63 -6.93
N ILE A 18 2.08 8.65 -7.65
CA ILE A 18 2.89 9.49 -8.54
C ILE A 18 3.49 10.68 -7.77
N ASN A 19 2.63 11.45 -7.11
CA ASN A 19 2.96 12.74 -6.51
C ASN A 19 2.99 12.71 -4.98
N GLY A 20 2.59 11.59 -4.37
CA GLY A 20 2.55 11.45 -2.93
C GLY A 20 3.95 11.38 -2.31
N CYS A 21 4.08 11.96 -1.12
CA CYS A 21 5.23 11.81 -0.24
C CYS A 21 4.80 11.22 1.11
N PHE A 22 5.65 10.38 1.68
CA PHE A 22 5.49 9.82 3.02
C PHE A 22 6.83 9.77 3.75
N GLU A 23 6.87 10.31 4.99
CA GLU A 23 8.10 10.37 5.80
C GLU A 23 9.29 11.02 5.05
N GLY A 24 9.02 12.07 4.27
CA GLY A 24 10.04 12.78 3.48
C GLY A 24 10.52 12.05 2.23
N ARG A 25 9.92 10.92 1.86
CA ARG A 25 10.26 10.14 0.66
C ARG A 25 9.09 10.08 -0.33
N PRO A 26 9.32 10.21 -1.65
CA PRO A 26 8.30 9.98 -2.65
C PRO A 26 7.76 8.54 -2.60
N LEU A 27 6.45 8.36 -2.79
CA LEU A 27 5.83 7.03 -2.81
C LEU A 27 6.42 6.16 -3.93
N SER A 28 6.82 6.74 -5.05
CA SER A 28 7.51 6.06 -6.14
C SER A 28 8.85 5.42 -5.71
N ASP A 29 9.64 6.05 -4.84
CA ASP A 29 10.88 5.46 -4.30
C ASP A 29 10.57 4.32 -3.32
N LEU A 30 9.54 4.48 -2.48
CA LEU A 30 9.08 3.44 -1.56
C LEU A 30 8.60 2.20 -2.32
N LEU A 31 7.82 2.39 -3.39
CA LEU A 31 7.34 1.32 -4.27
C LEU A 31 8.48 0.63 -5.02
N ARG A 32 9.44 1.40 -5.56
CA ARG A 32 10.65 0.86 -6.20
C ARG A 32 11.47 -0.01 -5.26
N ARG A 33 11.57 0.38 -3.98
CA ARG A 33 12.25 -0.39 -2.93
C ARG A 33 11.42 -1.53 -2.36
N ARG A 34 10.16 -1.69 -2.81
CA ARG A 34 9.18 -2.65 -2.29
C ARG A 34 8.99 -2.49 -0.78
N ASP A 35 9.04 -1.25 -0.28
CA ASP A 35 8.79 -0.93 1.13
C ASP A 35 7.28 -0.93 1.42
N ILE A 36 6.71 -2.13 1.43
CA ILE A 36 5.27 -2.34 1.69
C ILE A 36 4.88 -1.86 3.09
N SER A 37 5.82 -1.87 4.04
CA SER A 37 5.57 -1.38 5.39
C SER A 37 5.22 0.11 5.40
N SER A 38 6.02 0.94 4.70
CA SER A 38 5.74 2.37 4.56
C SER A 38 4.50 2.64 3.71
N VAL A 39 4.23 1.84 2.66
CA VAL A 39 2.99 1.96 1.86
C VAL A 39 1.75 1.71 2.72
N PHE A 40 1.74 0.68 3.56
CA PHE A 40 0.61 0.40 4.44
C PHE A 40 0.44 1.46 5.54
N ARG A 41 1.55 2.02 6.07
CA ARG A 41 1.49 3.15 6.99
C ARG A 41 0.96 4.42 6.30
N PHE A 42 1.32 4.66 5.05
CA PHE A 42 0.75 5.75 4.26
C PHE A 42 -0.76 5.58 4.10
N LEU A 43 -1.25 4.41 3.70
CA LEU A 43 -2.70 4.15 3.59
C LEU A 43 -3.42 4.35 4.93
N LYS A 44 -2.83 3.88 6.03
CA LYS A 44 -3.31 4.15 7.40
C LYS A 44 -3.42 5.64 7.69
N SER A 45 -2.43 6.45 7.29
CA SER A 45 -2.45 7.91 7.45
C SER A 45 -3.55 8.59 6.63
N ARG A 46 -4.01 7.95 5.54
CA ARG A 46 -5.14 8.36 4.70
C ARG A 46 -6.50 7.81 5.15
N GLY A 47 -6.55 7.16 6.31
CA GLY A 47 -7.79 6.67 6.93
C GLY A 47 -8.16 5.22 6.64
N TRP A 48 -7.34 4.48 5.88
CA TRP A 48 -7.60 3.06 5.62
C TRP A 48 -7.44 2.21 6.88
N SER A 49 -8.37 1.28 7.13
CA SER A 49 -8.22 0.29 8.20
C SER A 49 -7.29 -0.86 7.79
N GLN A 50 -6.78 -1.63 8.76
CA GLN A 50 -5.98 -2.83 8.45
C GLN A 50 -6.83 -3.88 7.72
N SER A 51 -8.09 -4.05 8.12
CA SER A 51 -9.06 -4.90 7.43
C SER A 51 -9.32 -4.46 5.98
N ALA A 52 -9.40 -3.16 5.70
CA ALA A 52 -9.57 -2.65 4.33
C ALA A 52 -8.33 -2.92 3.48
N ILE A 53 -7.12 -2.74 4.04
CA ILE A 53 -5.85 -3.06 3.35
C ILE A 53 -5.76 -4.57 3.09
N ALA A 54 -6.14 -5.40 4.06
CA ALA A 54 -6.13 -6.85 3.95
C ALA A 54 -7.07 -7.32 2.82
N ALA A 55 -8.31 -6.81 2.82
CA ALA A 55 -9.29 -7.10 1.78
C ALA A 55 -8.83 -6.65 0.38
N ALA A 56 -8.23 -5.46 0.28
CA ALA A 56 -7.72 -4.95 -1.00
C ALA A 56 -6.55 -5.79 -1.54
N THR A 57 -5.66 -6.26 -0.67
CA THR A 57 -4.41 -6.94 -1.08
C THR A 57 -4.51 -8.47 -1.09
N GLY A 58 -5.66 -9.03 -0.71
CA GLY A 58 -5.82 -10.48 -0.56
C GLY A 58 -4.92 -11.06 0.54
N THR A 59 -4.62 -10.28 1.57
CA THR A 59 -3.84 -10.67 2.74
C THR A 59 -4.73 -10.74 3.98
N THR A 60 -4.21 -11.23 5.11
CA THR A 60 -4.96 -11.21 6.39
C THR A 60 -4.64 -9.95 7.20
N GLU A 61 -5.56 -9.51 8.05
CA GLU A 61 -5.35 -8.36 8.93
C GLU A 61 -4.11 -8.55 9.84
N ASN A 62 -3.88 -9.78 10.31
CA ASN A 62 -2.67 -10.12 11.08
C ASN A 62 -1.39 -9.95 10.25
N GLN A 63 -1.39 -10.34 8.97
CA GLN A 63 -0.24 -10.12 8.09
C GLN A 63 -0.01 -8.62 7.85
N VAL A 64 -1.07 -7.84 7.60
CA VAL A 64 -0.98 -6.38 7.45
C VAL A 64 -0.37 -5.75 8.71
N ARG A 65 -0.85 -6.15 9.90
CA ARG A 65 -0.29 -5.69 11.17
C ARG A 65 1.19 -6.04 11.32
N ALA A 66 1.58 -7.28 11.01
CA ALA A 66 2.96 -7.73 11.10
C ALA A 66 3.87 -6.95 10.13
N ILE A 67 3.40 -6.64 8.93
CA ILE A 67 4.10 -5.83 7.93
C ILE A 67 4.26 -4.38 8.40
N ILE A 68 3.19 -3.76 8.92
CA ILE A 68 3.24 -2.39 9.47
C ILE A 68 4.24 -2.30 10.63
N GLN A 69 4.31 -3.32 11.47
CA GLN A 69 5.25 -3.42 12.59
C GLN A 69 6.66 -3.87 12.18
N SER A 70 6.93 -4.02 10.87
CA SER A 70 8.20 -4.52 10.33
C SER A 70 8.61 -5.90 10.84
N ARG A 71 7.66 -6.71 11.36
CA ARG A 71 7.88 -8.10 11.82
C ARG A 71 7.84 -9.11 10.69
N GLN A 72 7.17 -8.79 9.58
CA GLN A 72 7.09 -9.62 8.38
C GLN A 72 7.40 -8.78 7.15
N ARG A 73 8.22 -9.30 6.24
CA ARG A 73 8.48 -8.68 4.92
C ARG A 73 7.74 -9.45 3.83
N VAL A 74 7.22 -8.71 2.85
CA VAL A 74 6.64 -9.30 1.64
C VAL A 74 7.77 -9.57 0.65
N THR A 75 8.07 -10.84 0.40
CA THR A 75 9.15 -11.27 -0.51
C THR A 75 8.64 -11.98 -1.75
N SER A 76 7.46 -12.60 -1.67
CA SER A 76 6.85 -13.30 -2.81
C SER A 76 6.42 -12.31 -3.88
N TYR A 77 6.86 -12.56 -5.10
CA TYR A 77 6.48 -11.77 -6.27
C TYR A 77 4.96 -11.80 -6.50
N GLU A 78 4.34 -12.97 -6.31
CA GLU A 78 2.90 -13.14 -6.47
C GLU A 78 2.10 -12.28 -5.47
N VAL A 79 2.59 -12.15 -4.24
CA VAL A 79 1.95 -11.30 -3.23
C VAL A 79 2.13 -9.83 -3.56
N LEU A 80 3.31 -9.45 -4.06
CA LEU A 80 3.57 -8.09 -4.53
C LEU A 80 2.64 -7.73 -5.70
N GLU A 81 2.46 -8.61 -6.68
CA GLU A 81 1.56 -8.38 -7.81
C GLU A 81 0.12 -8.19 -7.34
N ARG A 82 -0.38 -9.04 -6.44
CA ARG A 82 -1.71 -8.89 -5.82
C ARG A 82 -1.87 -7.57 -5.07
N ILE A 83 -0.83 -7.13 -4.35
CA ILE A 83 -0.84 -5.82 -3.68
C ILE A 83 -0.93 -4.68 -4.71
N ALA A 84 -0.14 -4.74 -5.79
CA ALA A 84 -0.19 -3.73 -6.85
C ALA A 84 -1.57 -3.64 -7.48
N GLU A 85 -2.14 -4.78 -7.86
CA GLU A 85 -3.46 -4.86 -8.49
C GLU A 85 -4.55 -4.36 -7.55
N GLY A 86 -4.55 -4.87 -6.31
CA GLY A 86 -5.52 -4.53 -5.27
C GLY A 86 -5.52 -3.04 -4.89
N LEU A 87 -4.35 -2.42 -4.90
CA LEU A 87 -4.18 -1.00 -4.61
C LEU A 87 -4.16 -0.11 -5.87
N ARG A 88 -4.36 -0.70 -7.06
CA ARG A 88 -4.26 -0.01 -8.35
C ARG A 88 -2.96 0.77 -8.53
N ILE A 89 -1.86 0.24 -8.01
CA ILE A 89 -0.53 0.81 -8.20
C ILE A 89 -0.12 0.54 -9.64
N PRO A 90 0.27 1.56 -10.43
CA PRO A 90 0.80 1.35 -11.76
C PRO A 90 2.01 0.41 -11.70
N ARG A 91 1.97 -0.72 -12.43
CA ARG A 91 3.01 -1.77 -12.37
C ARG A 91 4.42 -1.22 -12.65
N GLY A 92 4.54 -0.19 -13.49
CA GLY A 92 5.80 0.52 -13.77
C GLY A 92 6.45 1.17 -12.53
N MET A 93 5.67 1.54 -11.50
CA MET A 93 6.19 2.18 -10.29
C MET A 93 6.78 1.21 -9.26
N MET A 94 6.49 -0.09 -9.38
CA MET A 94 7.08 -1.15 -8.55
C MET A 94 8.54 -1.50 -8.94
N GLY A 95 9.20 -0.60 -9.69
CA GLY A 95 10.54 -0.80 -10.23
C GLY A 95 10.59 -1.50 -11.59
N LEU A 96 9.46 -1.53 -12.34
CA LEU A 96 9.39 -2.11 -13.69
C LEU A 96 9.49 -1.07 -14.82
N ALA A 97 9.54 0.22 -14.52
CA ALA A 97 9.86 1.27 -15.48
C ALA A 97 11.23 1.88 -15.16
N TYR A 98 12.25 1.40 -15.88
CA TYR A 98 13.38 2.21 -16.30
C TYR A 98 13.01 2.67 -17.72
N GLY A 99 12.68 3.94 -17.95
CA GLY A 99 13.53 5.13 -18.10
C GLY A 99 12.95 5.95 -19.28
N PRO A 100 13.45 7.13 -19.69
CA PRO A 100 14.51 7.99 -19.14
C PRO A 100 14.01 9.07 -18.15
#